data_AF-A0A359DE73-F1
#
_entry.id   AF-A0A359DE73-F1
#
_cell.length_a   1.000
_cell.length_b   1.000
_cell.length_c   1.000
_cell.angle_alpha   90.00
_cell.angle_beta   90.00
_cell.angle_gamma   90.00
#
_symmetry.space_group_name_H-M   'P 1'
#
loop_
_entity.id
_entity.type
_entity.pdbx_description
1 polymer ?
#
loop_
_entity_poly.entity_id
_entity_poly.type
_entity_poly.pdbx_seq_one_letter_code
_entity_poly.pdbx_strand_id
1 'polypeptide(L)'
;HTEIVNVDSGVDYRLRALEQAELFHWPLDAAAEESLEKSFKSLLPEHCSVQENEALMIENRALTARKVGDDVAWFEFRELCDGPRSQNDYIELGK
;
A
#
# COMPACT_ATOMS: atom_id res chain seq x y z
N HIS A 1 -12.83 10.34 36.31
CA HIS A 1 -12.50 11.73 35.92
C HIS A 1 -11.57 11.59 34.72
N THR A 2 -12.02 11.94 33.53
CA THR A 2 -11.25 11.72 32.29
C THR A 2 -10.98 13.09 31.70
N GLU A 3 -9.72 13.45 31.56
CA GLU A 3 -9.32 14.67 30.86
C GLU A 3 -9.23 14.37 29.37
N ILE A 4 -10.01 15.11 28.59
CA ILE A 4 -9.93 15.11 27.13
C ILE A 4 -8.85 16.13 26.76
N VAL A 5 -7.74 15.64 26.22
CA VAL A 5 -6.66 16.47 25.69
C VAL A 5 -6.80 16.50 24.17
N ASN A 6 -7.05 17.69 23.61
CA ASN A 6 -7.02 17.92 22.18
C ASN A 6 -5.56 18.01 21.72
N VAL A 7 -5.12 17.06 20.90
CA VAL A 7 -3.82 17.13 20.21
C VAL A 7 -4.03 17.91 18.93
N ASP A 8 -4.14 19.23 19.07
CA ASP A 8 -4.27 20.18 17.97
C ASP A 8 -2.86 20.54 17.47
N SER A 9 -2.26 19.63 16.72
CA SER A 9 -1.28 20.00 15.72
C SER A 9 -1.84 19.46 14.41
N GLY A 10 -2.43 20.31 13.58
CA GLY A 10 -2.97 20.01 12.25
C GLY A 10 -1.93 19.53 11.22
N VAL A 11 -0.90 18.86 11.70
CA VAL A 11 0.06 18.07 10.94
C VAL A 11 -0.43 16.62 11.05
N ASP A 12 -1.14 16.17 10.02
CA ASP A 12 -1.35 14.73 9.85
C ASP A 12 0.01 14.11 9.49
N TYR A 13 0.67 13.54 10.50
CA TYR A 13 1.99 12.93 10.34
C TYR A 13 1.99 11.66 9.48
N ARG A 14 0.80 11.16 9.07
CA ARG A 14 0.67 9.95 8.25
C ARG A 14 1.01 10.17 6.77
N LEU A 15 1.13 11.42 6.31
CA LEU A 15 1.02 11.74 4.88
C LEU A 15 2.17 12.58 4.31
N ARG A 16 3.40 12.40 4.79
CA ARG A 16 4.58 13.11 4.24
C ARG A 16 5.40 12.34 3.20
N ALA A 17 4.82 11.33 2.56
CA ALA A 17 5.41 10.66 1.39
C ALA A 17 4.45 10.52 0.19
N LEU A 18 3.18 10.92 0.32
CA LEU A 18 2.10 10.60 -0.63
C LEU A 18 1.48 11.81 -1.34
N GLU A 19 1.99 13.02 -1.13
CA GLU A 19 1.42 14.25 -1.72
C GLU A 19 1.56 14.37 -3.25
N GLN A 20 2.33 13.50 -3.93
CA GLN A 20 2.61 13.61 -5.36
C GLN A 20 2.07 12.50 -6.26
N ALA A 21 1.47 11.45 -5.71
CA ALA A 21 0.75 10.46 -6.51
C ALA A 21 -0.73 10.89 -6.58
N GLU A 22 -1.36 10.78 -7.76
CA GLU A 22 -2.83 10.81 -7.83
C GLU A 22 -3.34 9.64 -6.98
N LEU A 23 -3.76 9.91 -5.75
CA LEU A 23 -4.06 8.89 -4.73
C LEU A 23 -5.25 8.00 -5.10
N PHE A 24 -6.01 8.38 -6.12
CA PHE A 24 -7.20 7.68 -6.55
C PHE A 24 -7.40 7.85 -8.06
N HIS A 25 -7.46 6.73 -8.78
CA HIS A 25 -7.75 6.71 -10.21
C HIS A 25 -9.17 6.20 -10.46
N TRP A 26 -9.90 6.96 -11.28
CA TRP A 26 -11.20 6.58 -11.82
C TRP A 26 -11.39 7.23 -13.19
N PRO A 27 -11.94 6.52 -14.19
CA PRO A 27 -12.38 5.13 -14.17
C PRO A 27 -11.24 4.11 -14.08
N LEU A 28 -11.56 2.86 -13.73
CA LEU A 28 -10.61 1.73 -13.71
C LEU A 28 -10.36 1.22 -15.14
N ASP A 29 -9.74 2.06 -15.96
CA ASP A 29 -9.42 1.75 -17.35
C ASP A 29 -7.91 1.54 -17.56
N ALA A 30 -7.50 1.43 -18.83
CA ALA A 30 -6.10 1.22 -19.18
C ALA A 30 -5.18 2.37 -18.74
N ALA A 31 -5.70 3.61 -18.65
CA ALA A 31 -4.91 4.75 -18.20
C ALA A 31 -4.65 4.70 -16.69
N ALA A 32 -5.63 4.23 -15.91
CA ALA A 32 -5.44 3.97 -14.48
C ALA A 32 -4.36 2.90 -14.23
N GLU A 33 -4.38 1.82 -15.01
CA GLU A 33 -3.37 0.76 -14.92
C GLU A 33 -1.96 1.26 -15.30
N GLU A 34 -1.83 2.06 -16.36
CA GLU A 34 -0.56 2.69 -16.76
C GLU A 34 -0.04 3.65 -15.67
N SER A 35 -0.93 4.41 -15.05
CA SER A 35 -0.56 5.32 -13.97
C SER A 35 -0.08 4.57 -12.72
N LEU A 36 -0.77 3.51 -12.32
CA LEU A 36 -0.35 2.67 -11.19
C LEU A 36 0.99 1.98 -11.46
N GLU A 37 1.20 1.49 -12.69
CA GLU A 37 2.48 0.92 -13.12
C GLU A 37 3.61 1.95 -13.04
N LYS A 38 3.36 3.18 -13.47
CA LYS A 38 4.33 4.27 -13.40
C LYS A 38 4.64 4.65 -11.95
N SER A 39 3.62 4.77 -11.11
CA SER A 39 3.75 5.05 -9.68
C SER A 39 4.56 3.96 -8.98
N PHE A 40 4.22 2.69 -9.20
CA PHE A 40 4.95 1.54 -8.66
C PHE A 40 6.43 1.60 -9.04
N LYS A 41 6.75 1.77 -10.33
CA LYS A 41 8.14 1.89 -10.80
C LYS A 41 8.88 3.08 -10.20
N SER A 42 8.21 4.20 -9.98
CA SER A 42 8.83 5.42 -9.44
C SER A 42 9.24 5.30 -7.97
N LEU A 43 8.64 4.35 -7.23
CA LEU A 43 8.96 4.08 -5.84
C LEU A 43 10.15 3.13 -5.68
N LEU A 44 10.50 2.38 -6.73
CA LEU A 44 11.56 1.39 -6.66
C LEU A 44 12.96 2.02 -6.81
N PRO A 45 13.97 1.48 -6.12
CA PRO A 45 15.37 1.82 -6.38
C PRO A 45 15.79 1.50 -7.82
N GLU A 46 16.80 2.21 -8.31
CA GLU A 46 17.44 1.88 -9.59
C GLU A 46 17.95 0.42 -9.57
N HIS A 47 17.67 -0.31 -10.65
CA HIS A 47 18.03 -1.73 -10.82
C HIS A 47 17.34 -2.71 -9.86
N CYS A 48 16.26 -2.32 -9.18
CA CYS A 48 15.44 -3.24 -8.39
C CYS A 48 14.82 -4.34 -9.27
N SER A 49 14.92 -5.60 -8.82
CA SER A 49 14.24 -6.72 -9.47
C SER A 49 12.78 -6.78 -9.03
N VAL A 50 11.87 -6.82 -10.00
CA VAL A 50 10.43 -6.95 -9.73
C VAL A 50 10.01 -8.40 -9.88
N GLN A 51 9.30 -8.92 -8.88
CA GLN A 51 8.61 -10.21 -8.92
C GLN A 51 7.13 -10.00 -9.20
N GLU A 52 6.53 -10.85 -10.02
CA GLU A 52 5.10 -10.79 -10.34
C GLU A 52 4.34 -11.96 -9.72
N ASN A 53 3.11 -11.71 -9.27
CA ASN A 53 2.23 -12.70 -8.63
C ASN A 53 2.88 -13.43 -7.44
N GLU A 54 3.68 -12.69 -6.66
CA GLU A 54 4.43 -13.23 -5.53
C GLU A 54 3.51 -13.41 -4.31
N ALA A 55 3.63 -14.56 -3.63
CA ALA A 55 2.89 -14.84 -2.41
C ALA A 55 3.68 -14.36 -1.18
N LEU A 56 3.21 -13.29 -0.55
CA LEU A 56 3.79 -12.75 0.67
C LEU A 56 3.10 -13.36 1.89
N MET A 57 3.89 -13.81 2.85
CA MET A 57 3.38 -14.38 4.09
C MET A 57 3.20 -13.28 5.14
N ILE A 58 1.95 -13.02 5.52
CA ILE A 58 1.52 -11.99 6.48
C ILE A 58 0.65 -12.66 7.55
N GLU A 59 1.05 -12.62 8.82
CA GLU A 59 0.37 -13.21 9.98
C GLU A 59 -0.11 -14.65 9.70
N ASN A 60 0.80 -15.47 9.18
CA ASN A 60 0.57 -16.87 8.78
C ASN A 60 -0.46 -17.06 7.64
N ARG A 61 -0.70 -16.03 6.84
CA ARG A 61 -1.58 -16.06 5.66
C ARG A 61 -0.81 -15.65 4.43
N ALA A 62 -1.03 -16.35 3.32
CA ALA A 62 -0.48 -15.93 2.03
C ALA A 62 -1.37 -14.83 1.44
N LEU A 63 -0.76 -13.72 1.02
CA LEU A 63 -1.36 -12.67 0.22
C LEU A 63 -0.61 -12.59 -1.12
N THR A 64 -1.33 -12.68 -2.23
CA THR A 64 -0.69 -12.58 -3.55
C THR A 64 -0.58 -11.13 -4.00
N ALA A 65 0.63 -10.59 -4.02
CA ALA A 65 0.93 -9.30 -4.62
C ALA A 65 1.00 -9.45 -6.15
N ARG A 66 0.40 -8.51 -6.88
CA ARG A 66 0.56 -8.43 -8.35
C ARG A 66 2.01 -8.22 -8.71
N LYS A 67 2.68 -7.30 -7.99
CA LYS A 67 4.09 -6.96 -8.15
C LYS A 67 4.72 -6.65 -6.80
N VAL A 68 5.96 -7.09 -6.63
CA VAL A 68 6.79 -6.81 -5.45
C VAL A 68 8.17 -6.39 -5.91
N GLY A 69 8.73 -5.34 -5.31
CA GLY A 69 10.10 -4.93 -5.49
C GLY A 69 10.58 -4.15 -4.28
N ASP A 70 11.73 -4.53 -3.73
CA ASP A 70 12.29 -3.97 -2.49
C ASP A 70 11.24 -3.88 -1.36
N ASP A 71 10.94 -2.69 -0.85
CA ASP A 71 9.95 -2.40 0.20
C ASP A 71 8.57 -1.97 -0.35
N VAL A 72 8.32 -2.17 -1.65
CA VAL A 72 7.09 -1.78 -2.34
C VAL A 72 6.34 -3.00 -2.85
N ALA A 73 5.06 -3.11 -2.48
CA ALA A 73 4.15 -4.15 -2.95
C ALA A 73 2.85 -3.57 -3.51
N TRP A 74 2.44 -4.06 -4.69
CA TRP A 74 1.18 -3.71 -5.34
C TRP A 74 0.22 -4.90 -5.28
N PHE A 75 -0.92 -4.73 -4.62
CA PHE A 75 -1.97 -5.72 -4.50
C PHE A 75 -3.25 -5.31 -5.26
N GLU A 76 -4.05 -6.31 -5.60
CA GLU A 76 -5.47 -6.08 -5.89
C GLU A 76 -6.21 -5.72 -4.60
N PHE A 77 -7.20 -4.83 -4.69
CA PHE A 77 -8.00 -4.40 -3.54
C PHE A 77 -8.67 -5.60 -2.84
N ARG A 78 -9.17 -6.56 -3.62
CA ARG A 78 -9.83 -7.76 -3.07
C ARG A 78 -8.87 -8.63 -2.27
N GLU A 79 -7.60 -8.70 -2.65
CA GLU A 79 -6.60 -9.46 -1.90
C GLU A 79 -6.40 -8.88 -0.49
N LEU A 80 -6.44 -7.55 -0.39
CA LEU A 80 -6.29 -6.82 0.86
C LEU A 80 -7.58 -6.73 1.68
N CYS A 81 -8.77 -6.83 1.09
CA CYS A 81 -10.02 -6.47 1.78
C CYS A 81 -11.13 -7.53 1.79
N ASP A 82 -11.09 -8.53 0.91
CA ASP A 82 -12.19 -9.50 0.75
C ASP A 82 -11.95 -10.83 1.52
N GLY A 83 -10.74 -11.01 2.06
CA GLY A 83 -10.36 -12.15 2.91
C GLY A 83 -10.53 -11.88 4.41
N PRO A 84 -10.36 -12.91 5.26
CA PRO A 84 -10.41 -12.78 6.72
C PRO A 84 -9.16 -12.05 7.25
N ARG A 85 -9.10 -10.74 7.04
CA ARG A 85 -8.01 -9.87 7.52
C ARG A 85 -8.30 -9.35 8.92
N SER A 86 -7.25 -9.25 9.72
CA SER A 86 -7.26 -8.63 11.03
C SER A 86 -6.42 -7.36 11.02
N GLN A 87 -6.50 -6.58 12.10
CA GLN A 87 -5.64 -5.42 12.27
C GLN A 87 -4.14 -5.78 12.20
N ASN A 88 -3.76 -6.97 12.70
CA ASN A 88 -2.36 -7.39 12.73
C ASN A 88 -1.78 -7.57 11.33
N ASP A 89 -2.57 -8.04 10.37
CA ASP A 89 -2.12 -8.19 8.98
C ASP A 89 -1.69 -6.85 8.38
N TYR A 90 -2.47 -5.79 8.62
CA TYR A 90 -2.13 -4.44 8.14
C TYR A 90 -0.98 -3.81 8.93
N ILE A 91 -0.80 -4.18 10.20
CA ILE A 91 0.37 -3.77 10.99
C ILE A 91 1.64 -4.41 10.43
N GLU A 92 1.61 -5.71 10.09
CA GLU A 92 2.76 -6.39 9.50
C GLU A 92 3.07 -5.90 8.09
N LEU A 93 2.06 -5.64 7.26
CA LEU A 93 2.25 -5.01 5.94
C LEU A 93 2.94 -3.64 5.98
N GLY A 94 2.80 -2.90 7.09
CA GLY A 94 3.39 -1.57 7.26
C GLY A 94 4.70 -1.55 8.05
N LYS A 95 5.25 -2.71 8.43
CA LYS A 95 6.56 -2.82 9.09
C LYS A 95 7.69 -2.91 8.07
#